data_AF-A0A2D8ML75-F1
#
_entry.id   AF-A0A2D8ML75-F1
#
_cell.length_a   1.000
_cell.length_b   1.000
_cell.length_c   1.000
_cell.angle_alpha   90.00
_cell.angle_beta   90.00
_cell.angle_gamma   90.00
#
_symmetry.space_group_name_H-M   'P 1'
#
loop_
_entity.id
_entity.type
_entity.pdbx_description
1 polymer ?
#
loop_
_entity_poly.entity_id
_entity_poly.type
_entity_poly.pdbx_seq_one_letter_code
_entity_poly.pdbx_strand_id
1 'polypeptide(L)'
;MKALRAGREWDEFDRLAWWLAYYQWLEPLICQPGRWAIMPDSPGAPSQFNDGLLNDWPFGPSRGAPVWHMDGSINRLARLCDRFPRVCIGWIGDPKRHPVGCWDYRRVMDKVAGLMGNRWHPLHMLRGTAVAFDYPFISADSTSLAQNGHRYRVNMDQRDIWGAYPTDPWAGRRAYADKLEGRHRENRATFHVRTAA
;
A
#
# COMPACT_ATOMS: atom_id res chain seq x y z
N MET A 1 6.23 11.04 -15.97
CA MET A 1 7.49 10.49 -15.45
C MET A 1 7.52 9.01 -15.79
N LYS A 2 8.66 8.47 -16.22
CA LYS A 2 8.81 7.04 -16.51
C LYS A 2 9.06 6.28 -15.20
N ALA A 3 8.52 5.07 -15.07
CA ALA A 3 8.81 4.22 -13.92
C ALA A 3 10.29 3.80 -13.94
N LEU A 4 10.99 4.04 -12.83
CA LEU A 4 12.41 3.70 -12.66
C LEU A 4 12.53 2.58 -11.61
N ARG A 5 13.36 1.56 -11.87
CA ARG A 5 13.78 0.58 -10.85
C ARG A 5 15.25 0.78 -10.57
N ALA A 6 15.60 1.08 -9.31
CA ALA A 6 16.99 1.30 -8.88
C ALA A 6 17.78 2.30 -9.77
N GLY A 7 17.10 3.33 -10.30
CA GLY A 7 17.72 4.35 -11.15
C GLY A 7 17.86 3.99 -12.64
N ARG A 8 17.36 2.83 -13.08
CA ARG A 8 17.28 2.45 -14.50
C ARG A 8 15.85 2.54 -15.04
N GLU A 9 15.72 3.01 -16.29
CA GLU A 9 14.46 2.90 -17.04
C GLU A 9 14.12 1.43 -17.25
N TRP A 10 12.83 1.10 -17.16
CA TRP A 10 12.35 -0.24 -17.51
C TRP A 10 12.43 -0.43 -19.02
N ASP A 11 13.14 -1.45 -19.48
CA ASP A 11 12.96 -1.98 -20.83
C ASP A 11 11.61 -2.72 -20.89
N GLU A 12 10.85 -2.55 -21.98
CA GLU A 12 9.56 -3.22 -22.19
C GLU A 12 9.72 -4.75 -22.24
N PHE A 13 10.84 -5.24 -22.77
CA PHE A 13 11.15 -6.67 -22.80
C PHE A 13 11.34 -7.23 -21.39
N ASP A 14 12.14 -6.54 -20.57
CA ASP A 14 12.35 -6.91 -19.16
C ASP A 14 11.02 -6.93 -18.41
N ARG A 15 10.17 -5.92 -18.62
CA ARG A 15 8.85 -5.82 -17.99
C ARG A 15 8.00 -7.06 -18.23
N LEU A 16 7.92 -7.51 -19.48
CA LEU A 16 7.12 -8.68 -19.85
C LEU A 16 7.66 -9.95 -19.20
N ALA A 17 8.99 -10.16 -19.23
CA ALA A 17 9.61 -11.30 -18.59
C ALA A 17 9.35 -11.34 -17.07
N TRP A 18 9.42 -10.18 -16.39
CA TRP A 18 9.11 -10.06 -14.97
C TRP A 18 7.66 -10.38 -14.64
N TRP A 19 6.71 -9.89 -15.44
CA TRP A 19 5.29 -10.19 -15.22
C TRP A 19 4.94 -11.64 -15.49
N LEU A 20 5.50 -12.25 -16.54
CA LEU A 20 5.33 -13.68 -16.79
C LEU A 20 5.88 -14.51 -15.63
N ALA A 21 7.08 -14.19 -15.12
CA ALA A 21 7.65 -14.86 -13.96
C ALA A 21 6.79 -14.69 -12.71
N TYR A 22 6.25 -13.48 -12.48
CA TYR A 22 5.33 -13.22 -11.38
C TYR A 22 4.04 -14.04 -11.51
N TYR A 23 3.45 -14.11 -12.70
CA TYR A 23 2.24 -14.89 -12.95
C TYR A 23 2.48 -16.39 -12.78
N GLN A 24 3.58 -16.92 -13.30
CA GLN A 24 3.96 -18.33 -13.11
C GLN A 24 4.16 -18.69 -11.63
N TRP A 25 4.81 -17.82 -10.86
CA TRP A 25 4.96 -18.01 -9.42
C TRP A 25 3.62 -17.93 -8.68
N LEU A 26 2.73 -17.02 -9.12
CA LEU A 26 1.48 -16.73 -8.45
C LEU A 26 0.39 -17.77 -8.73
N GLU A 27 0.34 -18.33 -9.94
CA GLU A 27 -0.71 -19.24 -10.41
C GLU A 27 -1.04 -20.38 -9.43
N PRO A 28 -0.08 -21.20 -8.95
CA PRO A 28 -0.40 -22.29 -8.01
C PRO A 28 -0.94 -21.78 -6.67
N LEU A 29 -0.59 -20.55 -6.28
CA LEU A 29 -1.04 -19.93 -5.03
C LEU A 29 -2.45 -19.37 -5.20
N ILE A 30 -2.66 -18.50 -6.18
CA ILE A 30 -3.90 -17.75 -6.35
C ILE A 30 -5.09 -18.61 -6.76
N CYS A 31 -4.83 -19.82 -7.26
CA CYS A 31 -5.86 -20.79 -7.58
C CYS A 31 -6.58 -21.40 -6.38
N GLN A 32 -6.03 -21.25 -5.17
CA GLN A 32 -6.67 -21.70 -3.94
C GLN A 32 -7.86 -20.79 -3.53
N PRO A 33 -8.92 -21.33 -2.90
CA PRO A 33 -10.08 -20.56 -2.48
C PRO A 33 -9.74 -19.36 -1.57
N GLY A 34 -10.44 -18.24 -1.78
CA GLY A 34 -10.31 -17.03 -0.96
C GLY A 34 -9.05 -16.20 -1.20
N ARG A 35 -8.19 -16.59 -2.15
CA ARG A 35 -6.95 -15.88 -2.45
C ARG A 35 -7.13 -14.86 -3.57
N TRP A 36 -6.39 -13.78 -3.43
CA TRP A 36 -6.30 -12.69 -4.39
C TRP A 36 -4.88 -12.13 -4.34
N ALA A 37 -4.50 -11.38 -5.36
CA ALA A 37 -3.23 -10.68 -5.38
C ALA A 37 -3.39 -9.29 -5.97
N ILE A 38 -2.43 -8.43 -5.62
CA ILE A 38 -2.31 -7.10 -6.20
C ILE A 38 -1.90 -7.28 -7.68
N MET A 39 -2.65 -6.64 -8.56
CA MET A 39 -2.33 -6.65 -9.99
C MET A 39 -1.11 -5.75 -10.23
N PRO A 40 -0.12 -6.19 -11.02
CA PRO A 40 1.04 -5.36 -11.34
C PRO A 40 0.63 -4.05 -12.01
N ASP A 41 1.30 -2.97 -11.65
CA ASP A 41 1.13 -1.67 -12.27
C ASP A 41 2.47 -0.95 -12.45
N SER A 42 2.43 0.25 -13.03
CA SER A 42 3.57 1.12 -13.22
C SER A 42 3.36 2.41 -12.40
N PRO A 43 3.90 2.49 -11.18
CA PRO A 43 3.77 3.66 -10.32
C PRO A 43 4.34 4.91 -11.01
N GLY A 44 3.58 6.00 -11.01
CA GLY A 44 3.95 7.27 -11.64
C GLY A 44 3.75 7.33 -13.16
N ALA A 45 3.33 6.23 -13.79
CA ALA A 45 2.86 6.24 -15.18
C ALA A 45 1.43 6.80 -15.28
N PRO A 46 1.02 7.32 -16.46
CA PRO A 46 -0.36 7.77 -16.67
C PRO A 46 -1.37 6.65 -16.39
N SER A 47 -2.52 7.02 -15.82
CA SER A 47 -3.58 6.06 -15.46
C SER A 47 -4.03 5.17 -16.63
N GLN A 48 -4.06 5.70 -17.86
CA GLN A 48 -4.44 4.94 -19.07
C GLN A 48 -3.49 3.77 -19.35
N PHE A 49 -2.20 3.94 -19.06
CA PHE A 49 -1.21 2.88 -19.20
C PHE A 49 -1.52 1.75 -18.22
N ASN A 50 -1.74 2.09 -16.95
CA ASN A 50 -2.11 1.13 -15.92
C ASN A 50 -3.45 0.44 -16.22
N ASP A 51 -4.43 1.14 -16.81
CA ASP A 51 -5.69 0.56 -17.24
C ASP A 51 -5.50 -0.50 -18.36
N GLY A 52 -4.52 -0.30 -19.24
CA GLY A 52 -4.08 -1.31 -20.22
C GLY A 52 -3.53 -2.56 -19.55
N LEU A 53 -2.69 -2.41 -18.52
CA LEU A 53 -2.08 -3.53 -17.79
C LEU A 53 -3.11 -4.41 -17.07
N LEU A 54 -4.27 -3.86 -16.73
CA LEU A 54 -5.36 -4.64 -16.13
C LEU A 54 -5.90 -5.71 -17.09
N ASN A 55 -5.73 -5.55 -18.39
CA ASN A 55 -6.17 -6.52 -19.39
C ASN A 55 -5.18 -7.67 -19.54
N ASP A 56 -3.92 -7.48 -19.14
CA ASP A 56 -2.88 -8.51 -19.17
C ASP A 56 -2.98 -9.49 -17.98
N TRP A 57 -3.94 -9.28 -17.08
CA TRP A 57 -4.14 -10.11 -15.90
C TRP A 57 -4.85 -11.43 -16.24
N PRO A 58 -4.18 -12.59 -16.07
CA PRO A 58 -4.69 -13.86 -16.59
C PRO A 58 -5.70 -14.55 -15.67
N PHE A 59 -5.80 -14.14 -14.38
CA PHE A 59 -6.55 -14.89 -13.36
C PHE A 59 -8.00 -14.43 -13.17
N GLY A 60 -8.46 -13.49 -13.99
CA GLY A 60 -9.79 -12.91 -13.90
C GLY A 60 -9.96 -11.89 -12.76
N PRO A 61 -11.04 -11.08 -12.79
CA PRO A 61 -11.22 -9.95 -11.88
C PRO A 61 -11.45 -10.38 -10.43
N SER A 62 -11.99 -11.58 -10.17
CA SER A 62 -12.25 -12.05 -8.80
C SER A 62 -11.00 -12.32 -7.98
N ARG A 63 -9.85 -12.49 -8.65
CA ARG A 63 -8.56 -12.82 -8.05
C ARG A 63 -7.56 -11.66 -8.12
N GLY A 64 -7.86 -10.62 -8.89
CA GLY A 64 -7.03 -9.43 -9.00
C GLY A 64 -7.56 -8.28 -8.14
N ALA A 65 -6.65 -7.54 -7.52
CA ALA A 65 -6.96 -6.24 -6.91
C ALA A 65 -6.11 -5.15 -7.59
N PRO A 66 -6.68 -4.30 -8.46
CA PRO A 66 -5.96 -3.21 -9.08
C PRO A 66 -5.61 -2.12 -8.06
N VAL A 67 -4.56 -1.35 -8.33
CA VAL A 67 -4.18 -0.21 -7.50
C VAL A 67 -4.73 1.10 -8.09
N TRP A 68 -5.46 1.83 -7.26
CA TRP A 68 -5.74 3.24 -7.48
C TRP A 68 -4.77 4.09 -6.67
N HIS A 69 -3.96 4.85 -7.38
CA HIS A 69 -3.08 5.84 -6.78
C HIS A 69 -3.82 7.15 -6.52
N MET A 70 -3.54 7.78 -5.39
CA MET A 70 -4.28 8.96 -4.88
C MET A 70 -4.07 10.27 -5.68
N ASP A 71 -3.25 10.26 -6.72
CA ASP A 71 -3.17 11.29 -7.77
C ASP A 71 -4.09 11.03 -8.97
N GLY A 72 -4.65 9.82 -9.06
CA GLY A 72 -5.64 9.45 -10.06
C GLY A 72 -6.98 10.15 -9.85
N SER A 73 -7.78 10.23 -10.92
CA SER A 73 -9.13 10.78 -10.80
C SER A 73 -10.03 9.86 -9.97
N ILE A 74 -10.97 10.46 -9.22
CA ILE A 74 -11.98 9.71 -8.46
C ILE A 74 -12.88 8.89 -9.40
N ASN A 75 -13.12 9.38 -10.62
CA ASN A 75 -13.84 8.61 -11.65
C ASN A 75 -13.11 7.31 -12.04
N ARG A 76 -11.77 7.28 -11.99
CA ARG A 76 -11.04 6.03 -12.20
C ARG A 76 -11.28 5.06 -11.05
N LEU A 77 -11.25 5.53 -9.81
CA LEU A 77 -11.56 4.70 -8.64
C LEU A 77 -12.95 4.07 -8.77
N ALA A 78 -13.96 4.86 -9.15
CA ALA A 78 -15.32 4.36 -9.40
C ALA A 78 -15.34 3.21 -10.42
N ARG A 79 -14.72 3.41 -11.61
CA ARG A 79 -14.63 2.37 -12.64
C ARG A 79 -13.93 1.10 -12.16
N LEU A 80 -12.91 1.20 -11.32
CA LEU A 80 -12.24 0.04 -10.75
C LEU A 80 -13.15 -0.71 -9.77
N CYS A 81 -13.91 0.01 -8.94
CA CYS A 81 -14.87 -0.57 -8.01
C CYS A 81 -16.04 -1.28 -8.72
N ASP A 82 -16.42 -0.82 -9.92
CA ASP A 82 -17.44 -1.47 -10.73
C ASP A 82 -16.95 -2.78 -11.36
N ARG A 83 -15.65 -2.88 -11.69
CA ARG A 83 -15.08 -4.02 -12.43
C ARG A 83 -14.47 -5.10 -11.53
N PHE A 84 -13.94 -4.73 -10.36
CA PHE A 84 -13.21 -5.63 -9.49
C PHE A 84 -13.89 -5.70 -8.12
N PRO A 85 -13.93 -6.88 -7.46
CA PRO A 85 -14.54 -7.01 -6.13
C PRO A 85 -13.71 -6.38 -5.01
N ARG A 86 -12.47 -5.97 -5.32
CA ARG A 86 -11.54 -5.34 -4.38
C ARG A 86 -10.65 -4.36 -5.13
N VAL A 87 -10.39 -3.22 -4.53
CA VAL A 87 -9.44 -2.23 -5.06
C VAL A 87 -8.41 -1.86 -4.00
N CYS A 88 -7.15 -1.82 -4.40
CA CYS A 88 -6.06 -1.34 -3.56
C CYS A 88 -5.93 0.17 -3.67
N ILE A 89 -5.62 0.84 -2.57
CA ILE A 89 -5.43 2.27 -2.49
C ILE A 89 -3.96 2.56 -2.19
N GLY A 90 -3.31 3.32 -3.07
CA GLY A 90 -1.91 3.70 -2.96
C GLY A 90 -1.75 5.20 -2.74
N TRP A 91 -1.25 5.60 -1.57
CA TRP A 91 -0.77 6.98 -1.39
C TRP A 91 0.47 7.23 -2.25
N ILE A 92 0.68 8.44 -2.77
CA ILE A 92 1.84 8.78 -3.61
C ILE A 92 2.70 9.92 -3.04
N GLY A 93 2.34 10.45 -1.87
CA GLY A 93 3.09 11.54 -1.25
C GLY A 93 4.50 11.12 -0.83
N ASP A 94 5.41 12.09 -0.83
CA ASP A 94 6.77 11.91 -0.32
C ASP A 94 6.71 11.40 1.13
N PRO A 95 7.34 10.26 1.46
CA PRO A 95 7.18 9.62 2.76
C PRO A 95 7.75 10.43 3.93
N LYS A 96 8.62 11.42 3.68
CA LYS A 96 9.20 12.30 4.73
C LYS A 96 8.37 13.56 4.92
N ARG A 97 7.90 14.18 3.83
CA ARG A 97 7.18 15.47 3.85
C ARG A 97 5.67 15.29 3.93
N HIS A 98 5.13 14.31 3.22
CA HIS A 98 3.70 14.02 3.12
C HIS A 98 3.47 12.53 3.39
N PRO A 99 3.67 12.04 4.63
CA PRO A 99 3.48 10.64 4.96
C PRO A 99 2.00 10.23 4.89
N VAL A 100 1.74 8.92 4.80
CA VAL A 100 0.39 8.36 4.97
C VAL A 100 -0.21 8.87 6.29
N GLY A 101 -1.47 9.31 6.24
CA GLY A 101 -2.18 9.90 7.39
C GLY A 101 -2.00 11.40 7.57
N CYS A 102 -1.18 12.07 6.74
CA CYS A 102 -1.06 13.54 6.75
C CYS A 102 -2.35 14.23 6.28
N TRP A 103 -2.40 15.55 6.40
CA TRP A 103 -3.58 16.34 6.02
C TRP A 103 -3.96 16.18 4.54
N ASP A 104 -2.98 16.21 3.62
CA ASP A 104 -3.25 16.01 2.19
C ASP A 104 -3.81 14.61 1.88
N TYR A 105 -3.29 13.58 2.56
CA TYR A 105 -3.82 12.22 2.49
C TYR A 105 -5.30 12.19 2.89
N ARG A 106 -5.65 12.81 4.03
CA ARG A 106 -7.03 12.87 4.54
C ARG A 106 -7.94 13.61 3.56
N ARG A 107 -7.48 14.73 2.99
CA ARG A 107 -8.24 15.50 1.98
C ARG A 107 -8.57 14.67 0.73
N VAL A 108 -7.68 13.78 0.30
CA VAL A 108 -8.00 12.85 -0.81
C VAL A 108 -8.97 11.78 -0.34
N MET A 109 -8.78 11.23 0.86
CA MET A 109 -9.71 10.26 1.44
C MET A 109 -11.11 10.81 1.67
N ASP A 110 -11.29 12.11 1.92
CA ASP A 110 -12.62 12.74 2.01
C ASP A 110 -13.38 12.63 0.68
N LYS A 111 -12.67 12.73 -0.46
CA LYS A 111 -13.25 12.50 -1.79
C LYS A 111 -13.61 11.03 -2.00
N VAL A 112 -12.79 10.11 -1.49
CA VAL A 112 -13.09 8.67 -1.50
C VAL A 112 -14.33 8.39 -0.67
N ALA A 113 -14.43 8.95 0.54
CA ALA A 113 -15.60 8.83 1.39
C ALA A 113 -16.86 9.39 0.71
N GLY A 114 -16.74 10.54 0.02
CA GLY A 114 -17.83 11.10 -0.79
C GLY A 114 -18.28 10.17 -1.93
N LEU A 115 -17.36 9.46 -2.59
CA LEU A 115 -17.69 8.45 -3.60
C LEU A 115 -18.37 7.22 -2.99
N MET A 116 -17.90 6.75 -1.84
CA MET A 116 -18.38 5.51 -1.19
C MET A 116 -19.73 5.69 -0.49
N GLY A 117 -20.02 6.89 0.03
CA GLY A 117 -21.22 7.16 0.81
C GLY A 117 -21.35 6.20 2.01
N ASN A 118 -22.53 5.60 2.17
CA ASN A 118 -22.83 4.71 3.29
C ASN A 118 -22.36 3.26 3.08
N ARG A 119 -21.93 2.88 1.86
CA ARG A 119 -21.51 1.51 1.54
C ARG A 119 -20.15 1.52 0.86
N TRP A 120 -19.13 1.21 1.64
CA TRP A 120 -17.77 1.18 1.13
C TRP A 120 -17.53 -0.06 0.28
N HIS A 121 -16.95 0.16 -0.90
CA HIS A 121 -16.37 -0.90 -1.69
C HIS A 121 -15.27 -1.61 -0.87
N PRO A 122 -15.00 -2.90 -1.08
CA PRO A 122 -13.89 -3.60 -0.45
C PRO A 122 -12.52 -2.98 -0.79
N LEU A 123 -12.04 -2.05 0.04
CA LEU A 123 -10.78 -1.35 -0.17
C LEU A 123 -9.65 -1.96 0.67
N HIS A 124 -8.48 -2.11 0.05
CA HIS A 124 -7.23 -2.49 0.71
C HIS A 124 -6.25 -1.31 0.73
N MET A 125 -5.77 -0.88 1.90
CA MET A 125 -4.85 0.26 1.99
C MET A 125 -3.38 -0.21 1.99
N LEU A 126 -2.63 0.14 0.93
CA LEU A 126 -1.21 -0.12 0.83
C LEU A 126 -0.43 0.79 1.78
N ARG A 127 0.56 0.26 2.51
CA ARG A 127 1.30 0.98 3.57
C ARG A 127 0.35 1.55 4.65
N GLY A 128 -0.77 0.88 4.86
CA GLY A 128 -1.91 1.40 5.58
C GLY A 128 -1.90 1.17 7.08
N THR A 129 -0.93 0.44 7.65
CA THR A 129 -0.94 0.04 9.09
C THR A 129 -1.23 1.19 10.04
N ALA A 130 -0.62 2.37 9.80
CA ALA A 130 -0.79 3.54 10.66
C ALA A 130 -2.17 4.23 10.55
N VAL A 131 -2.97 3.89 9.54
CA VAL A 131 -4.28 4.48 9.24
C VAL A 131 -5.36 3.42 9.03
N ALA A 132 -5.09 2.17 9.40
CA ALA A 132 -5.93 1.01 9.05
C ALA A 132 -7.36 1.13 9.60
N PHE A 133 -7.54 1.93 10.65
CA PHE A 133 -8.82 2.14 11.34
C PHE A 133 -9.38 3.56 11.15
N ASP A 134 -8.69 4.44 10.41
CA ASP A 134 -9.15 5.82 10.16
C ASP A 134 -10.34 5.84 9.18
N TYR A 135 -10.45 4.82 8.34
CA TYR A 135 -11.49 4.62 7.34
C TYR A 135 -11.89 3.13 7.31
N PRO A 136 -13.07 2.75 6.79
CA PRO A 136 -13.55 1.37 6.80
C PRO A 136 -12.90 0.54 5.68
N PHE A 137 -11.57 0.50 5.66
CA PHE A 137 -10.82 -0.45 4.85
C PHE A 137 -11.08 -1.86 5.34
N ILE A 138 -11.15 -2.82 4.42
CA ILE A 138 -11.33 -4.22 4.80
C ILE A 138 -10.00 -4.91 5.12
N SER A 139 -8.88 -4.31 4.69
CA SER A 139 -7.54 -4.70 5.10
C SER A 139 -6.52 -3.60 4.78
N ALA A 140 -5.35 -3.69 5.41
CA ALA A 140 -4.20 -2.85 5.12
C ALA A 140 -2.92 -3.69 5.18
N ASP A 141 -1.87 -3.26 4.52
CA ASP A 141 -0.57 -3.92 4.58
C ASP A 141 0.51 -3.06 5.28
N SER A 142 1.57 -3.76 5.70
CA SER A 142 2.79 -3.18 6.28
C SER A 142 3.94 -3.17 5.27
N THR A 143 3.69 -2.90 3.98
CA THR A 143 4.76 -2.89 2.95
C THR A 143 5.89 -1.93 3.28
N SER A 144 5.62 -0.82 3.97
CA SER A 144 6.66 0.07 4.52
C SER A 144 7.62 -0.65 5.46
N LEU A 145 7.11 -1.49 6.36
CA LEU A 145 7.92 -2.32 7.28
C LEU A 145 8.65 -3.42 6.51
N ALA A 146 8.00 -4.07 5.55
CA ALA A 146 8.59 -5.13 4.74
C ALA A 146 9.80 -4.61 3.93
N GLN A 147 9.67 -3.46 3.28
CA GLN A 147 10.70 -2.89 2.41
C GLN A 147 11.80 -2.15 3.19
N ASN A 148 11.44 -1.40 4.23
CA ASN A 148 12.38 -0.51 4.93
C ASN A 148 12.85 -1.03 6.28
N GLY A 149 12.28 -2.13 6.80
CA GLY A 149 12.59 -2.65 8.13
C GLY A 149 14.07 -3.00 8.33
N HIS A 150 14.78 -3.36 7.25
CA HIS A 150 16.22 -3.66 7.28
C HIS A 150 17.06 -2.47 7.76
N ARG A 151 16.58 -1.21 7.57
CA ARG A 151 17.29 0.01 7.98
C ARG A 151 17.37 0.19 9.49
N TYR A 152 16.52 -0.52 10.24
CA TYR A 152 16.46 -0.45 11.70
C TYR A 152 17.06 -1.70 12.36
N ARG A 153 17.75 -2.53 11.59
CA ARG A 153 18.51 -3.66 12.13
C ARG A 153 19.80 -3.13 12.72
N VAL A 154 20.04 -3.40 14.01
CA VAL A 154 21.32 -3.05 14.63
C VAL A 154 22.41 -3.98 14.12
N ASN A 155 23.60 -3.44 13.87
CA ASN A 155 24.74 -4.28 13.55
C ASN A 155 25.20 -4.99 14.83
N MET A 156 25.30 -6.32 14.80
CA MET A 156 25.75 -7.12 15.93
C MET A 156 27.19 -6.80 16.36
N ASP A 157 27.98 -6.21 15.45
CA ASP A 157 29.37 -5.83 15.74
C ASP A 157 29.52 -4.40 16.31
N GLN A 158 28.44 -3.62 16.35
CA GLN A 158 28.47 -2.27 16.93
C GLN A 158 28.27 -2.33 18.44
N ARG A 159 29.23 -1.81 19.20
CA ARG A 159 29.11 -1.69 20.67
C ARG A 159 28.35 -0.42 21.06
N ASP A 160 27.62 -0.48 22.16
CA ASP A 160 27.03 0.72 22.77
C ASP A 160 28.11 1.61 23.44
N ILE A 161 27.69 2.74 24.04
CA ILE A 161 28.60 3.68 24.71
C ILE A 161 29.36 3.07 25.90
N TRP A 162 28.91 1.91 26.40
CA TRP A 162 29.50 1.17 27.51
C TRP A 162 30.29 -0.06 27.05
N GLY A 163 30.42 -0.27 25.74
CA GLY A 163 31.17 -1.39 25.16
C GLY A 163 30.39 -2.71 25.07
N ALA A 164 29.09 -2.72 25.37
CA ALA A 164 28.26 -3.92 25.31
C ALA A 164 27.78 -4.19 23.88
N TYR A 165 27.69 -5.47 23.52
CA TYR A 165 27.11 -5.91 22.24
C TYR A 165 25.56 -5.87 22.31
N PRO A 166 24.88 -5.49 21.21
CA PRO A 166 23.44 -5.54 21.13
C PRO A 166 22.98 -6.99 21.27
N THR A 167 22.04 -7.23 22.18
CA THR A 167 21.51 -8.59 22.45
C THR A 167 20.37 -8.98 21.52
N ASP A 168 19.81 -8.01 20.78
CA ASP A 168 18.66 -8.23 19.91
C ASP A 168 18.78 -7.45 18.58
N PRO A 169 19.02 -8.13 17.45
CA PRO A 169 19.21 -7.48 16.16
C PRO A 169 17.92 -6.87 15.62
N TRP A 170 16.77 -7.29 16.15
CA TRP A 170 15.43 -6.94 15.67
C TRP A 170 14.76 -5.84 16.47
N ALA A 171 15.38 -5.38 17.57
CA ALA A 171 14.80 -4.37 18.46
C ALA A 171 14.33 -3.12 17.70
N GLY A 172 15.15 -2.57 16.80
CA GLY A 172 14.77 -1.40 16.00
C GLY A 172 13.66 -1.70 14.98
N ARG A 173 13.63 -2.90 14.39
CA ARG A 173 12.56 -3.31 13.48
C ARG A 173 11.23 -3.46 14.22
N ARG A 174 11.24 -4.03 15.43
CA ARG A 174 10.06 -4.11 16.30
C ARG A 174 9.59 -2.72 16.72
N ALA A 175 10.50 -1.85 17.18
CA ALA A 175 10.15 -0.47 17.51
C ALA A 175 9.53 0.28 16.30
N TYR A 176 10.00 0.02 15.08
CA TYR A 176 9.38 0.59 13.88
C TYR A 176 7.98 0.02 13.61
N ALA A 177 7.79 -1.30 13.78
CA ALA A 177 6.47 -1.92 13.68
C ALA A 177 5.51 -1.35 14.75
N ASP A 178 5.94 -1.31 16.01
CA ASP A 178 5.20 -0.75 17.14
C ASP A 178 4.85 0.72 16.91
N LYS A 179 5.73 1.50 16.27
CA LYS A 179 5.42 2.89 15.91
C LYS A 179 4.33 2.98 14.84
N LEU A 180 4.38 2.12 13.82
CA LEU A 180 3.34 2.09 12.79
C LEU A 180 1.99 1.69 13.39
N GLU A 181 1.98 0.68 14.26
CA GLU A 181 0.78 0.23 14.97
C GLU A 181 0.35 1.21 16.09
N GLY A 182 1.30 1.90 16.70
CA GLY A 182 1.12 2.78 17.85
C GLY A 182 0.58 4.16 17.50
N ARG A 183 0.84 4.66 16.28
CA ARG A 183 0.19 5.89 15.75
C ARG A 183 -1.34 5.83 15.82
N HIS A 184 -1.92 4.63 15.83
CA HIS A 184 -3.35 4.43 16.07
C HIS A 184 -3.77 4.75 17.50
N ARG A 185 -2.94 4.47 18.52
CA ARG A 185 -3.30 4.70 19.94
C ARG A 185 -3.34 6.19 20.29
N GLU A 186 -2.45 6.98 19.72
CA GLU A 186 -2.40 8.44 19.92
C GLU A 186 -3.61 9.14 19.27
N ASN A 187 -4.04 8.71 18.08
CA ASN A 187 -5.18 9.30 17.38
C ASN A 187 -6.54 8.94 18.02
N ARG A 188 -6.68 7.83 18.75
CA ARG A 188 -7.92 7.54 19.51
C ARG A 188 -8.18 8.53 20.64
N ALA A 189 -7.14 9.13 21.22
CA ALA A 189 -7.30 10.14 22.28
C ALA A 189 -7.92 11.45 21.77
N THR A 190 -7.86 11.72 20.46
CA THR A 190 -8.38 12.94 19.83
C THR A 190 -9.74 12.79 19.16
N PHE A 191 -10.29 11.57 19.03
CA PHE A 191 -11.69 11.36 18.65
C PHE A 191 -12.63 11.60 19.84
N HIS A 192 -12.67 12.85 20.34
CA HIS A 192 -13.90 13.33 20.95
C HIS A 192 -14.92 13.46 19.83
N VAL A 193 -15.98 12.67 19.93
CA VAL A 193 -17.18 12.77 19.11
C VAL A 193 -17.61 14.23 19.12
N ARG A 194 -17.40 14.95 18.01
CA ARG A 194 -18.14 16.19 17.77
C ARG A 194 -19.56 15.75 17.45
N THR A 195 -20.38 15.61 18.49
CA THR A 195 -21.82 15.62 18.35
C THR A 195 -22.18 16.95 17.71
N ALA A 196 -22.66 16.91 16.47
CA ALA A 196 -23.29 18.05 15.85
C ALA A 196 -24.54 18.40 16.68
N ALA A 197 -24.60 19.65 17.13
CA ALA A 197 -25.83 20.32 17.53
C ALA A 197 -26.43 20.99 16.30
#